data_AF-A0A7Y9MXT2-F1
#
_entry.id   AF-A0A7Y9MXT2-F1
#
_cell.length_a   1.000
_cell.length_b   1.000
_cell.length_c   1.000
_cell.angle_alpha   90.00
_cell.angle_beta   90.00
_cell.angle_gamma   90.00
#
_symmetry.space_group_name_H-M   'P 1'
#
loop_
_entity.id
_entity.type
_entity.pdbx_description
1 polymer ?
#
loop_
_entity_poly.entity_id
_entity_poly.type
_entity_poly.pdbx_seq_one_letter_code
_entity_poly.pdbx_strand_id
1 'polypeptide(L)'
;MSSDVFPGPFGPMPEVGSAAIMWMPSPSDARRSVRFVDGFELFAGFARSQGADPNLLADDLAATWDFVAAHHAILDSADLAAAAARFVGNVIAMVHPAATWRMAAEPEIGTNTLSIPVEALVQGMVRQPDQREAFLRMIESWDQDDLDDQEVRALSAEAPERTAVLPASAYVRPALPLLLFRDDRGEVIRYGRRWSEGAPPEEAYSRESHPERFEPLLLVVEALVEHLRAGYEVEVRRERDEGGAECIVLDPAVGAAISIAPMPPVVRVEAGALFHAIVPLCVCDACDETAESAADEMERIVLSVASGGFREKYPVGRRAWLYTEVRSPDGERRETAAGPAPELTAGERERVTSLLSGLDGGWWPAWPLRSTSV
;
A
#
# COMPACT_ATOMS: atom_id res chain seq x y z
N MET A 1 0.61 -38.09 -6.78
CA MET A 1 -0.56 -38.97 -6.56
C MET A 1 -1.77 -38.06 -6.51
N SER A 2 -2.82 -38.30 -7.30
CA SER A 2 -4.04 -37.48 -7.20
C SER A 2 -4.72 -37.87 -5.89
N SER A 3 -4.64 -37.00 -4.89
CA SER A 3 -5.41 -37.16 -3.66
C SER A 3 -6.86 -36.77 -3.96
N ASP A 4 -7.83 -37.63 -3.63
CA ASP A 4 -9.27 -37.35 -3.81
C ASP A 4 -9.80 -36.26 -2.85
N VAL A 5 -8.93 -35.67 -2.03
CA VAL A 5 -9.31 -34.72 -0.97
C VAL A 5 -9.56 -33.30 -1.49
N PHE A 6 -8.83 -32.84 -2.51
CA PHE A 6 -9.00 -31.48 -3.05
C PHE A 6 -9.26 -31.53 -4.57
N PRO A 7 -10.18 -30.69 -5.09
CA PRO A 7 -10.59 -30.69 -6.48
C PRO A 7 -9.63 -29.86 -7.34
N GLY A 8 -8.66 -30.50 -7.99
CA GLY A 8 -7.88 -29.83 -9.04
C GLY A 8 -6.50 -30.41 -9.28
N PRO A 9 -5.77 -29.89 -10.28
CA PRO A 9 -4.37 -30.24 -10.47
C PRO A 9 -3.54 -29.68 -9.31
N PHE A 10 -2.79 -30.55 -8.63
CA PHE A 10 -1.80 -30.16 -7.65
C PHE A 10 -0.55 -29.64 -8.36
N GLY A 11 -0.02 -28.52 -7.87
CA GLY A 11 1.30 -28.01 -8.24
C GLY A 11 2.31 -28.21 -7.12
N PRO A 12 3.62 -28.14 -7.40
CA PRO A 12 4.61 -27.99 -6.35
C PRO A 12 4.41 -26.64 -5.63
N MET A 13 4.95 -26.52 -4.41
CA MET A 13 5.03 -25.22 -3.72
C MET A 13 5.72 -24.18 -4.63
N PRO A 14 5.17 -22.96 -4.80
CA PRO A 14 5.82 -21.91 -5.56
C PRO A 14 7.23 -21.61 -5.05
N GLU A 15 8.15 -21.29 -5.95
CA GLU A 15 9.47 -20.79 -5.57
C GLU A 15 9.36 -19.36 -5.04
N VAL A 16 10.30 -18.95 -4.19
CA VAL A 16 10.39 -17.60 -3.63
C VAL A 16 10.27 -16.58 -4.76
N GLY A 17 9.16 -15.85 -4.76
CA GLY A 17 8.99 -14.71 -5.65
C GLY A 17 9.96 -13.62 -5.20
N SER A 18 10.53 -12.88 -6.15
CA SER A 18 11.42 -11.74 -5.90
C SER A 18 10.70 -10.52 -5.28
N ALA A 19 9.73 -10.76 -4.38
CA ALA A 19 8.88 -9.76 -3.72
C ALA A 19 9.32 -9.49 -2.27
N ALA A 20 10.56 -9.80 -1.90
CA ALA A 20 11.13 -9.47 -0.60
C ALA A 20 11.57 -7.99 -0.48
N ILE A 21 11.10 -7.11 -1.37
CA ILE A 21 11.33 -5.67 -1.28
C ILE A 21 9.97 -5.01 -1.15
N MET A 22 9.78 -4.32 -0.04
CA MET A 22 8.64 -3.46 0.27
C MET A 22 8.28 -2.59 -0.95
N TRP A 23 6.97 -2.45 -1.19
CA TRP A 23 6.27 -1.69 -2.26
C TRP A 23 5.87 -2.41 -3.56
N MET A 24 4.54 -2.40 -3.75
CA MET A 24 3.74 -2.57 -4.97
C MET A 24 3.76 -3.93 -5.66
N PRO A 25 2.58 -4.58 -5.87
CA PRO A 25 2.50 -5.71 -6.79
C PRO A 25 2.81 -5.22 -8.22
N SER A 26 3.90 -5.72 -8.79
CA SER A 26 4.17 -5.59 -10.22
C SER A 26 3.05 -6.27 -11.03
N PRO A 27 2.45 -5.62 -12.05
CA PRO A 27 1.29 -6.15 -12.76
C PRO A 27 1.62 -7.20 -13.86
N SER A 28 2.79 -7.84 -13.86
CA SER A 28 3.18 -8.68 -15.02
C SER A 28 3.81 -10.05 -14.77
N ASP A 29 3.75 -10.61 -13.57
CA ASP A 29 4.09 -12.03 -13.39
C ASP A 29 2.79 -12.85 -13.22
N ALA A 30 2.11 -13.08 -14.34
CA ALA A 30 1.15 -14.19 -14.47
C ALA A 30 1.91 -15.53 -14.45
N ARG A 31 2.72 -15.77 -13.41
CA ARG A 31 3.15 -17.12 -13.06
C ARG A 31 1.88 -17.86 -12.68
N ARG A 32 1.67 -19.06 -13.25
CA ARG A 32 0.49 -19.88 -12.99
C ARG A 32 0.27 -19.97 -11.48
N SER A 33 -0.75 -19.27 -11.00
CA SER A 33 -1.09 -19.24 -9.58
C SER A 33 -1.46 -20.66 -9.16
N VAL A 34 -0.66 -21.24 -8.25
CA VAL A 34 -0.88 -22.60 -7.77
C VAL A 34 -2.01 -22.54 -6.75
N ARG A 35 -3.16 -23.14 -7.05
CA ARG A 35 -4.31 -23.13 -6.14
C ARG A 35 -4.23 -24.22 -5.07
N PHE A 36 -3.75 -25.40 -5.46
CA PHE A 36 -3.56 -26.52 -4.54
C PHE A 36 -2.12 -27.04 -4.64
N VAL A 37 -1.47 -27.20 -3.49
CA VAL A 37 -0.12 -27.78 -3.40
C VAL A 37 -0.16 -29.25 -2.98
N ASP A 38 0.83 -30.02 -3.42
CA ASP A 38 1.07 -31.40 -2.95
C ASP A 38 1.77 -31.43 -1.57
N GLY A 39 2.03 -32.63 -1.01
CA GLY A 39 2.84 -32.77 0.21
C GLY A 39 2.06 -32.62 1.53
N PHE A 40 0.73 -32.77 1.48
CA PHE A 40 -0.16 -32.78 2.67
C PHE A 40 -0.55 -34.20 3.12
N GLU A 41 -0.12 -35.23 2.40
CA GLU A 41 -0.55 -36.62 2.56
C GLU A 41 -0.21 -37.19 3.94
N LEU A 42 0.92 -36.75 4.52
CA LEU A 42 1.33 -37.15 5.87
C LEU A 42 0.31 -36.70 6.92
N PHE A 43 -0.21 -35.47 6.81
CA PHE A 43 -1.26 -34.97 7.68
C PHE A 43 -2.60 -35.67 7.44
N ALA A 44 -2.98 -35.91 6.18
CA ALA A 44 -4.18 -36.68 5.86
C ALA A 44 -4.12 -38.12 6.41
N GLY A 45 -2.94 -38.73 6.44
CA GLY A 45 -2.70 -40.02 7.10
C GLY A 45 -2.85 -39.92 8.62
N PHE A 46 -2.28 -38.89 9.24
CA PHE A 46 -2.44 -38.61 10.66
C PHE A 46 -3.91 -38.42 11.05
N ALA A 47 -4.68 -37.61 10.32
CA ALA A 47 -6.10 -37.38 10.59
C ALA A 47 -6.92 -38.68 10.59
N ARG A 48 -6.68 -39.57 9.61
CA ARG A 48 -7.32 -40.89 9.56
C ARG A 48 -6.94 -41.75 10.77
N SER A 49 -5.69 -41.70 11.22
CA SER A 49 -5.23 -42.45 12.40
C SER A 49 -5.89 -41.99 13.71
N GLN A 50 -6.31 -40.72 13.76
CA GLN A 50 -7.07 -40.13 14.88
C GLN A 50 -8.58 -40.27 14.71
N GLY A 51 -9.05 -40.97 13.66
CA GLY A 51 -10.47 -41.23 13.41
C GLY A 51 -11.22 -40.12 12.67
N ALA A 52 -10.54 -39.12 12.12
CA ALA A 52 -11.14 -38.08 11.29
C ALA A 52 -11.08 -38.42 9.79
N ASP A 53 -12.06 -37.97 9.02
CA ASP A 53 -12.06 -38.07 7.56
C ASP A 53 -11.45 -36.80 6.94
N PRO A 54 -10.31 -36.90 6.21
CA PRO A 54 -9.70 -35.75 5.57
C PRO A 54 -10.61 -35.02 4.58
N ASN A 55 -11.59 -35.68 3.95
CA ASN A 55 -12.51 -35.00 3.04
C ASN A 55 -13.46 -34.07 3.80
N LEU A 56 -13.97 -34.52 4.96
CA LEU A 56 -14.81 -33.68 5.81
C LEU A 56 -14.04 -32.49 6.38
N LEU A 57 -12.76 -32.69 6.71
CA LEU A 57 -11.89 -31.58 7.12
C LEU A 57 -11.66 -30.61 5.95
N ALA A 58 -11.40 -31.12 4.73
CA ALA A 58 -11.16 -30.29 3.56
C ALA A 58 -12.34 -29.39 3.16
N ASP A 59 -13.57 -29.83 3.44
CA ASP A 59 -14.80 -29.08 3.13
C ASP A 59 -15.23 -28.11 4.25
N ASP A 60 -14.64 -28.21 5.45
CA ASP A 60 -15.03 -27.41 6.62
C ASP A 60 -13.78 -26.89 7.35
N LEU A 61 -13.47 -25.61 7.10
CA LEU A 61 -12.35 -24.91 7.74
C LEU A 61 -12.51 -24.82 9.26
N ALA A 62 -13.74 -24.74 9.75
CA ALA A 62 -14.04 -24.65 11.17
C ALA A 62 -13.75 -26.01 11.84
N ALA A 63 -14.16 -27.11 11.21
CA ALA A 63 -13.82 -28.46 11.64
C ALA A 63 -12.32 -28.76 11.54
N THR A 64 -11.65 -28.27 10.48
CA THR A 64 -10.19 -28.36 10.35
C THR A 64 -9.49 -27.63 11.49
N TRP A 65 -9.93 -26.43 11.85
CA TRP A 65 -9.38 -25.70 12.98
C TRP A 65 -9.51 -26.49 14.27
N ASP A 66 -10.73 -26.99 14.57
CA ASP A 66 -11.02 -27.75 15.79
C ASP A 66 -10.17 -29.02 15.87
N PHE A 67 -9.99 -29.70 14.73
CA PHE A 67 -9.13 -30.87 14.64
C PHE A 67 -7.66 -30.51 14.92
N VAL A 68 -7.10 -29.50 14.27
CA VAL A 68 -5.69 -29.11 14.48
C VAL A 68 -5.47 -28.66 15.92
N ALA A 69 -6.36 -27.83 16.46
CA ALA A 69 -6.31 -27.33 17.83
C ALA A 69 -6.30 -28.45 18.88
N ALA A 70 -7.03 -29.54 18.65
CA ALA A 70 -7.12 -30.67 19.58
C ALA A 70 -5.86 -31.57 19.59
N HIS A 71 -4.95 -31.42 18.62
CA HIS A 71 -3.84 -32.36 18.41
C HIS A 71 -2.46 -31.67 18.44
N HIS A 72 -1.98 -31.36 19.65
CA HIS A 72 -0.64 -30.77 19.87
C HIS A 72 0.50 -31.58 19.22
N ALA A 73 0.34 -32.90 19.07
CA ALA A 73 1.32 -33.79 18.43
C ALA A 73 1.66 -33.41 16.98
N ILE A 74 0.83 -32.59 16.32
CA ILE A 74 1.14 -32.02 14.99
C ILE A 74 2.45 -31.22 15.04
N LEU A 75 2.72 -30.51 16.14
CA LEU A 75 3.91 -29.67 16.29
C LEU A 75 5.16 -30.43 16.77
N ASP A 76 5.02 -31.71 17.12
CA ASP A 76 6.16 -32.53 17.59
C ASP A 76 7.07 -32.97 16.43
N SER A 77 6.60 -32.86 15.18
CA SER A 77 7.34 -33.21 13.97
C SER A 77 7.26 -32.08 12.94
N ALA A 78 8.41 -31.60 12.50
CA ALA A 78 8.50 -30.57 11.46
C ALA A 78 7.83 -31.01 10.16
N ASP A 79 7.98 -32.28 9.77
CA ASP A 79 7.35 -32.82 8.55
C ASP A 79 5.83 -32.86 8.66
N LEU A 80 5.31 -33.23 9.85
CA LEU A 80 3.86 -33.28 10.10
C LEU A 80 3.27 -31.88 10.16
N ALA A 81 3.96 -30.94 10.80
CA ALA A 81 3.57 -29.53 10.84
C ALA A 81 3.55 -28.90 9.43
N ALA A 82 4.57 -29.16 8.61
CA ALA A 82 4.62 -28.68 7.23
C ALA A 82 3.50 -29.30 6.37
N ALA A 83 3.23 -30.60 6.53
CA ALA A 83 2.12 -31.26 5.84
C ALA A 83 0.75 -30.72 6.30
N ALA A 84 0.59 -30.41 7.59
CA ALA A 84 -0.61 -29.78 8.13
C ALA A 84 -0.80 -28.37 7.57
N ALA A 85 0.27 -27.57 7.46
CA ALA A 85 0.23 -26.23 6.89
C ALA A 85 -0.24 -26.26 5.43
N ARG A 86 0.28 -27.21 4.64
CA ARG A 86 -0.18 -27.44 3.26
C ARG A 86 -1.64 -27.88 3.18
N PHE A 87 -2.07 -28.76 4.09
CA PHE A 87 -3.47 -29.16 4.18
C PHE A 87 -4.38 -27.96 4.47
N VAL A 88 -4.09 -27.21 5.54
CA VAL A 88 -4.86 -26.03 5.97
C VAL A 88 -4.90 -24.98 4.87
N GLY A 89 -3.78 -24.69 4.20
CA GLY A 89 -3.77 -23.74 3.08
C GLY A 89 -4.63 -24.20 1.90
N ASN A 90 -4.65 -25.51 1.59
CA ASN A 90 -5.55 -26.05 0.58
C ASN A 90 -7.04 -25.97 1.01
N VAL A 91 -7.36 -26.12 2.30
CA VAL A 91 -8.71 -25.87 2.84
C VAL A 91 -9.10 -24.40 2.66
N ILE A 92 -8.20 -23.46 2.91
CA ILE A 92 -8.47 -22.03 2.65
C ILE A 92 -8.72 -21.79 1.15
N ALA A 93 -7.95 -22.42 0.26
CA ALA A 93 -8.16 -22.35 -1.18
C ALA A 93 -9.49 -23.00 -1.66
N MET A 94 -10.04 -23.93 -0.88
CA MET A 94 -11.38 -24.49 -1.08
C MET A 94 -12.47 -23.49 -0.69
N VAL A 95 -12.36 -22.93 0.51
CA VAL A 95 -13.33 -21.97 1.04
C VAL A 95 -13.34 -20.68 0.22
N HIS A 96 -12.19 -20.22 -0.26
CA HIS A 96 -12.06 -18.97 -1.00
C HIS A 96 -11.53 -19.18 -2.43
N PRO A 97 -12.38 -19.10 -3.48
CA PRO A 97 -12.00 -19.45 -4.85
C PRO A 97 -10.84 -18.67 -5.45
N ALA A 98 -10.64 -17.42 -5.01
CA ALA A 98 -9.56 -16.55 -5.47
C ALA A 98 -8.23 -16.77 -4.71
N ALA A 99 -8.21 -17.58 -3.64
CA ALA A 99 -7.02 -17.79 -2.86
C ALA A 99 -6.03 -18.72 -3.58
N THR A 100 -4.77 -18.29 -3.64
CA THR A 100 -3.68 -19.00 -4.32
C THR A 100 -2.42 -19.00 -3.46
N TRP A 101 -1.59 -20.01 -3.66
CA TRP A 101 -0.32 -20.16 -2.95
C TRP A 101 0.72 -19.21 -3.51
N ARG A 102 1.52 -18.64 -2.59
CA ARG A 102 2.71 -17.84 -2.89
C ARG A 102 3.82 -18.20 -1.91
N MET A 103 5.05 -17.89 -2.28
CA MET A 103 6.22 -18.07 -1.43
C MET A 103 6.90 -16.70 -1.24
N ALA A 104 6.79 -16.16 -0.03
CA ALA A 104 7.47 -14.95 0.41
C ALA A 104 8.73 -15.36 1.22
N ALA A 105 8.82 -14.95 2.49
CA ALA A 105 9.80 -15.50 3.43
C ALA A 105 9.42 -16.93 3.89
N GLU A 106 8.11 -17.21 3.94
CA GLU A 106 7.53 -18.51 4.27
C GLU A 106 6.34 -18.80 3.32
N PRO A 107 5.79 -20.04 3.30
CA PRO A 107 4.64 -20.37 2.48
C PRO A 107 3.38 -19.63 2.94
N GLU A 108 2.69 -19.00 2.00
CA GLU A 108 1.47 -18.26 2.28
C GLU A 108 0.33 -18.62 1.31
N ILE A 109 -0.90 -18.51 1.80
CA ILE A 109 -2.12 -18.64 1.01
C ILE A 109 -2.92 -17.33 1.10
N GLY A 110 -3.42 -16.83 -0.03
CA GLY A 110 -4.41 -15.77 -0.01
C GLY A 110 -4.74 -15.18 -1.37
N THR A 111 -5.35 -14.00 -1.37
CA THR A 111 -5.76 -13.27 -2.58
C THR A 111 -4.79 -12.10 -2.85
N ASN A 112 -5.12 -11.22 -3.79
CA ASN A 112 -4.30 -10.03 -4.04
C ASN A 112 -4.33 -9.02 -2.88
N THR A 113 -5.32 -9.11 -1.99
CA THR A 113 -5.53 -8.15 -0.89
C THR A 113 -4.95 -8.65 0.43
N LEU A 114 -5.14 -9.93 0.75
CA LEU A 114 -4.72 -10.54 2.01
C LEU A 114 -3.98 -11.85 1.77
N SER A 115 -3.04 -12.14 2.68
CA SER A 115 -2.23 -13.36 2.67
C SER A 115 -2.01 -13.86 4.08
N ILE A 116 -1.97 -15.17 4.26
CA ILE A 116 -1.76 -15.80 5.57
C ILE A 116 -0.56 -16.74 5.48
N PRO A 117 0.46 -16.55 6.35
CA PRO A 117 1.51 -17.54 6.55
C PRO A 117 0.96 -18.81 7.19
N VAL A 118 0.93 -19.90 6.43
CA VAL A 118 0.19 -21.12 6.84
C VAL A 118 0.89 -21.90 7.95
N GLU A 119 2.21 -21.80 8.05
CA GLU A 119 2.98 -22.46 9.11
C GLU A 119 2.73 -21.79 10.46
N ALA A 120 2.81 -20.46 10.49
CA ALA A 120 2.45 -19.66 11.66
C ALA A 120 0.98 -19.86 12.05
N LEU A 121 0.07 -19.98 11.06
CA LEU A 121 -1.34 -20.28 11.30
C LEU A 121 -1.54 -21.62 12.02
N VAL A 122 -0.91 -22.70 11.56
CA VAL A 122 -1.02 -24.02 12.22
C VAL A 122 -0.49 -23.97 13.65
N GLN A 123 0.62 -23.27 13.88
CA GLN A 123 1.13 -23.05 15.24
C GLN A 123 0.11 -22.26 16.09
N GLY A 124 -0.51 -21.24 15.50
CA GLY A 124 -1.56 -20.44 16.12
C GLY A 124 -2.78 -21.27 16.50
N MET A 125 -3.29 -22.13 15.60
CA MET A 125 -4.42 -23.04 15.87
C MET A 125 -4.20 -23.90 17.11
N VAL A 126 -2.98 -24.44 17.26
CA VAL A 126 -2.61 -25.31 18.39
C VAL A 126 -2.37 -24.52 19.68
N ARG A 127 -1.75 -23.35 19.60
CA ARG A 127 -1.34 -22.56 20.77
C ARG A 127 -2.40 -21.58 21.27
N GLN A 128 -3.30 -21.16 20.39
CA GLN A 128 -4.34 -20.14 20.61
C GLN A 128 -5.67 -20.59 20.01
N PRO A 129 -6.24 -21.72 20.48
CA PRO A 129 -7.45 -22.30 19.91
C PRO A 129 -8.67 -21.38 20.00
N ASP A 130 -8.68 -20.44 20.94
CA ASP A 130 -9.70 -19.41 21.14
C ASP A 130 -9.79 -18.37 20.01
N GLN A 131 -8.76 -18.26 19.16
CA GLN A 131 -8.74 -17.33 18.01
C GLN A 131 -9.60 -17.80 16.83
N ARG A 132 -10.17 -19.01 16.89
CA ARG A 132 -11.00 -19.61 15.84
C ARG A 132 -12.03 -18.66 15.24
N GLU A 133 -12.88 -18.08 16.08
CA GLU A 133 -13.99 -17.23 15.63
C GLU A 133 -13.50 -15.92 15.01
N ALA A 134 -12.38 -15.37 15.50
CA ALA A 134 -11.78 -14.19 14.90
C ALA A 134 -11.20 -14.51 13.51
N PHE A 135 -10.56 -15.66 13.36
CA PHE A 135 -10.02 -16.12 12.09
C PHE A 135 -11.11 -16.41 11.05
N LEU A 136 -12.18 -17.11 11.42
CA LEU A 136 -13.29 -17.40 10.49
C LEU A 136 -13.95 -16.11 10.00
N ARG A 137 -14.19 -15.12 10.88
CA ARG A 137 -14.70 -13.80 10.49
C ARG A 137 -13.76 -13.05 9.55
N MET A 138 -12.44 -13.20 9.71
CA MET A 138 -11.46 -12.62 8.79
C MET A 138 -11.56 -13.27 7.42
N ILE A 139 -11.67 -14.60 7.32
CA ILE A 139 -11.85 -15.29 6.03
C ILE A 139 -13.17 -14.88 5.35
N GLU A 140 -14.25 -14.71 6.11
CA GLU A 140 -15.53 -14.22 5.58
C GLU A 140 -15.45 -12.79 5.01
N SER A 141 -14.50 -11.95 5.45
CA SER A 141 -14.34 -10.59 4.91
C SER A 141 -13.66 -10.56 3.54
N TRP A 142 -12.94 -11.63 3.16
CA TRP A 142 -12.14 -11.67 1.94
C TRP A 142 -12.96 -11.50 0.66
N ASP A 143 -14.19 -12.04 0.62
CA ASP A 143 -15.07 -11.86 -0.55
C ASP A 143 -15.35 -10.38 -0.83
N GLN A 144 -15.55 -9.59 0.23
CA GLN A 144 -15.75 -8.15 0.11
C GLN A 144 -14.45 -7.44 -0.25
N ASP A 145 -13.32 -7.82 0.36
CA ASP A 145 -12.01 -7.23 0.06
C ASP A 145 -11.62 -7.47 -1.43
N ASP A 146 -11.94 -8.65 -1.97
CA ASP A 146 -11.72 -8.99 -3.37
C ASP A 146 -12.63 -8.22 -4.34
N LEU A 147 -13.88 -7.97 -3.95
CA LEU A 147 -14.79 -7.11 -4.72
C LEU A 147 -14.29 -5.66 -4.72
N ASP A 148 -13.85 -5.15 -3.58
CA ASP A 148 -13.33 -3.78 -3.47
C ASP A 148 -12.07 -3.60 -4.33
N ASP A 149 -11.15 -4.57 -4.32
CA ASP A 149 -9.96 -4.54 -5.17
C ASP A 149 -10.32 -4.62 -6.67
N GLN A 150 -11.33 -5.41 -7.04
CA GLN A 150 -11.84 -5.41 -8.43
C GLN A 150 -12.41 -4.04 -8.83
N GLU A 151 -13.18 -3.39 -7.97
CA GLU A 151 -13.72 -2.06 -8.22
C GLU A 151 -12.61 -1.00 -8.37
N VAL A 152 -11.58 -1.04 -7.52
CA VAL A 152 -10.41 -0.16 -7.60
C VAL A 152 -9.59 -0.40 -8.88
N ARG A 153 -9.39 -1.66 -9.26
CA ARG A 153 -8.70 -2.02 -10.50
C ARG A 153 -9.49 -1.59 -11.74
N ALA A 154 -10.81 -1.74 -11.73
CA ALA A 154 -11.67 -1.26 -12.82
C ALA A 154 -11.57 0.26 -12.98
N LEU A 155 -11.62 1.02 -11.87
CA LEU A 155 -11.44 2.47 -11.88
C LEU A 155 -10.11 2.88 -12.50
N SER A 156 -9.04 2.14 -12.21
CA SER A 156 -7.71 2.39 -12.78
C SER A 156 -7.66 2.09 -14.28
N ALA A 157 -8.32 1.04 -14.76
CA ALA A 157 -8.31 0.65 -16.16
C ALA A 157 -9.08 1.63 -17.08
N GLU A 158 -10.17 2.21 -16.58
CA GLU A 158 -11.09 3.05 -17.38
C GLU A 158 -10.63 4.50 -17.58
N ALA A 159 -9.47 4.88 -17.06
CA ALA A 159 -9.12 6.27 -16.90
C ALA A 159 -8.52 6.88 -18.19
N PRO A 160 -9.21 7.82 -18.88
CA PRO A 160 -8.80 8.34 -20.19
C PRO A 160 -7.47 9.08 -20.14
N GLU A 161 -6.81 9.22 -21.28
CA GLU A 161 -5.66 10.12 -21.41
C GLU A 161 -6.11 11.58 -21.16
N ARG A 162 -5.36 12.28 -20.33
CA ARG A 162 -5.57 13.70 -19.99
C ARG A 162 -4.37 14.48 -20.47
N THR A 163 -4.59 15.60 -21.13
CA THR A 163 -3.53 16.52 -21.52
C THR A 163 -3.17 17.38 -20.32
N ALA A 164 -1.93 17.29 -19.84
CA ALA A 164 -1.43 18.16 -18.79
C ALA A 164 -1.37 19.62 -19.27
N VAL A 165 -1.72 20.55 -18.38
CA VAL A 165 -1.53 21.99 -18.62
C VAL A 165 -0.27 22.42 -17.88
N LEU A 166 0.72 22.92 -18.62
CA LEU A 166 2.04 23.25 -18.08
C LEU A 166 2.41 24.71 -18.35
N PRO A 167 3.07 25.40 -17.40
CA PRO A 167 3.63 26.72 -17.65
C PRO A 167 4.72 26.68 -18.72
N ALA A 168 4.96 27.83 -19.37
CA ALA A 168 5.96 27.94 -20.43
C ALA A 168 7.40 27.65 -19.94
N SER A 169 7.69 27.96 -18.68
CA SER A 169 8.97 27.65 -18.05
C SER A 169 8.81 26.41 -17.19
N ALA A 170 9.66 25.40 -17.38
CA ALA A 170 9.68 24.23 -16.51
C ALA A 170 10.13 24.61 -15.09
N TYR A 171 9.65 23.86 -14.10
CA TYR A 171 10.15 23.93 -12.74
C TYR A 171 11.64 23.53 -12.70
N VAL A 172 12.42 24.24 -11.89
CA VAL A 172 13.83 23.94 -11.68
C VAL A 172 14.06 23.81 -10.18
N ARG A 173 14.42 22.60 -9.74
CA ARG A 173 14.73 22.33 -8.34
C ARG A 173 15.96 23.15 -7.90
N PRO A 174 15.91 23.80 -6.72
CA PRO A 174 17.11 24.39 -6.13
C PRO A 174 18.14 23.31 -5.79
N ALA A 175 19.43 23.63 -5.91
CA ALA A 175 20.48 22.71 -5.48
C ALA A 175 20.34 22.43 -3.97
N LEU A 176 20.15 21.17 -3.61
CA LEU A 176 20.09 20.76 -2.21
C LEU A 176 21.52 20.66 -1.65
N PRO A 177 21.79 21.17 -0.44
CA PRO A 177 23.10 21.03 0.18
C PRO A 177 23.40 19.56 0.43
N LEU A 178 24.59 19.12 0.00
CA LEU A 178 25.10 17.79 0.33
C LEU A 178 25.51 17.75 1.81
N LEU A 179 24.68 17.13 2.63
CA LEU A 179 24.92 16.94 4.05
C LEU A 179 25.66 15.62 4.30
N LEU A 180 26.68 15.65 5.16
CA LEU A 180 27.45 14.46 5.55
C LEU A 180 27.04 14.02 6.95
N PHE A 181 26.40 12.86 7.04
CA PHE A 181 26.01 12.23 8.30
C PHE A 181 27.00 11.14 8.68
N ARG A 182 27.18 10.93 9.98
CA ARG A 182 28.10 9.91 10.51
C ARG A 182 27.40 9.06 11.56
N ASP A 183 27.69 7.77 11.54
CA ASP A 183 27.16 6.84 12.53
C ASP A 183 27.89 6.94 13.89
N ASP A 184 27.46 6.11 14.84
CA ASP A 184 28.05 6.03 16.19
C ASP A 184 29.55 5.62 16.18
N ARG A 185 30.06 5.10 15.05
CA ARG A 185 31.47 4.74 14.84
C ARG A 185 32.26 5.82 14.10
N GLY A 186 31.60 6.93 13.72
CA GLY A 186 32.18 8.03 12.96
C GLY A 186 32.26 7.76 11.45
N GLU A 187 31.73 6.65 10.96
CA GLU A 187 31.71 6.30 9.54
C GLU A 187 30.61 7.07 8.80
N VAL A 188 30.89 7.46 7.55
CA VAL A 188 29.93 8.25 6.77
C VAL A 188 28.73 7.40 6.38
N ILE A 189 27.53 7.85 6.76
CA ILE A 189 26.28 7.24 6.34
C ILE A 189 25.96 7.71 4.93
N ARG A 190 25.85 6.76 4.00
CA ARG A 190 25.48 7.02 2.61
C ARG A 190 23.99 6.81 2.42
N TYR A 191 23.17 7.75 2.89
CA TYR A 191 21.72 7.69 2.70
C TYR A 191 21.36 7.49 1.21
N GLY A 192 20.31 6.70 0.96
CA GLY A 192 19.88 6.23 -0.36
C GLY A 192 20.71 5.07 -0.93
N ARG A 193 21.79 4.65 -0.26
CA ARG A 193 22.63 3.51 -0.64
C ARG A 193 23.12 2.69 0.57
N ARG A 194 22.56 2.93 1.75
CA ARG A 194 22.99 2.36 3.03
C ARG A 194 22.82 0.84 3.05
N TRP A 195 21.78 0.35 2.39
CA TRP A 195 21.40 -1.07 2.35
C TRP A 195 21.64 -1.73 0.98
N SER A 196 22.64 -1.26 0.23
CA SER A 196 22.89 -1.74 -1.15
C SER A 196 23.21 -3.24 -1.28
N GLU A 197 23.56 -3.92 -0.19
CA GLU A 197 23.90 -5.36 -0.16
C GLU A 197 22.88 -6.23 0.62
N GLY A 198 21.71 -5.70 1.01
CA GLY A 198 20.70 -6.50 1.71
C GLY A 198 19.57 -5.69 2.33
N ALA A 199 18.69 -6.38 3.08
CA ALA A 199 17.65 -5.70 3.85
C ALA A 199 18.27 -4.92 5.03
N PRO A 200 17.64 -3.80 5.45
CA PRO A 200 18.04 -3.12 6.67
C PRO A 200 17.94 -4.06 7.89
N PRO A 201 18.85 -3.94 8.87
CA PRO A 201 18.76 -4.69 10.13
C PRO A 201 17.53 -4.23 10.93
N GLU A 202 17.01 -5.11 11.78
CA GLU A 202 15.78 -4.86 12.55
C GLU A 202 15.88 -3.57 13.39
N GLU A 203 17.06 -3.30 13.95
CA GLU A 203 17.30 -2.12 14.80
C GLU A 203 17.29 -0.79 14.04
N ALA A 204 17.26 -0.82 12.70
CA ALA A 204 17.10 0.37 11.87
C ALA A 204 15.62 0.76 11.68
N TYR A 205 14.69 -0.18 11.88
CA TYR A 205 13.27 0.12 11.82
C TYR A 205 12.85 0.96 13.02
N SER A 206 12.03 1.98 12.77
CA SER A 206 11.54 2.92 13.80
C SER A 206 12.64 3.74 14.51
N ARG A 207 13.91 3.64 14.09
CA ARG A 207 15.01 4.48 14.59
C ARG A 207 15.19 5.69 13.68
N GLU A 208 15.23 6.88 14.26
CA GLU A 208 15.42 8.14 13.53
C GLU A 208 16.73 8.80 13.98
N SER A 209 17.86 8.48 13.33
CA SER A 209 19.17 8.97 13.78
C SER A 209 19.50 10.37 13.28
N HIS A 210 19.14 10.69 12.04
CA HIS A 210 19.40 11.99 11.40
C HIS A 210 18.16 12.54 10.70
N PRO A 211 17.13 12.99 11.45
CA PRO A 211 15.95 13.63 10.87
C PRO A 211 16.27 14.97 10.17
N GLU A 212 17.31 15.66 10.60
CA GLU A 212 17.80 16.92 10.01
C GLU A 212 18.22 16.77 8.53
N ARG A 213 18.40 15.54 8.05
CA ARG A 213 18.67 15.26 6.63
C ARG A 213 17.59 15.77 5.67
N PHE A 214 16.38 15.98 6.18
CA PHE A 214 15.25 16.47 5.39
C PHE A 214 15.02 17.99 5.48
N GLU A 215 15.79 18.72 6.29
CA GLU A 215 15.71 20.20 6.36
C GLU A 215 15.80 20.89 4.97
N PRO A 216 16.61 20.40 4.00
CA PRO A 216 16.65 20.96 2.65
C PRO A 216 15.31 20.98 1.90
N LEU A 217 14.31 20.19 2.30
CA LEU A 217 12.99 20.18 1.65
C LEU A 217 12.29 21.54 1.73
N LEU A 218 12.59 22.36 2.73
CA LEU A 218 12.05 23.71 2.83
C LEU A 218 12.44 24.60 1.64
N LEU A 219 13.63 24.38 1.05
CA LEU A 219 14.05 25.07 -0.17
C LEU A 219 13.18 24.67 -1.36
N VAL A 220 12.79 23.40 -1.43
CA VAL A 220 11.95 22.85 -2.49
C VAL A 220 10.52 23.35 -2.35
N VAL A 221 9.98 23.43 -1.13
CA VAL A 221 8.67 24.02 -0.85
C VAL A 221 8.59 25.45 -1.39
N GLU A 222 9.55 26.30 -1.03
CA GLU A 222 9.57 27.70 -1.48
C GLU A 222 9.72 27.81 -3.01
N ALA A 223 10.57 26.97 -3.62
CA ALA A 223 10.75 26.95 -5.07
C ALA A 223 9.48 26.50 -5.81
N LEU A 224 8.76 25.50 -5.30
CA LEU A 224 7.49 25.04 -5.86
C LEU A 224 6.42 26.11 -5.76
N VAL A 225 6.28 26.77 -4.60
CA VAL A 225 5.32 27.85 -4.39
C VAL A 225 5.57 29.00 -5.37
N GLU A 226 6.82 29.43 -5.52
CA GLU A 226 7.16 30.52 -6.45
C GLU A 226 6.93 30.11 -7.90
N HIS A 227 7.30 28.88 -8.28
CA HIS A 227 7.05 28.36 -9.63
C HIS A 227 5.55 28.33 -9.96
N LEU A 228 4.72 27.79 -9.07
CA LEU A 228 3.28 27.69 -9.28
C LEU A 228 2.63 29.07 -9.34
N ARG A 229 3.02 29.98 -8.44
CA ARG A 229 2.53 31.37 -8.44
C ARG A 229 2.85 32.11 -9.74
N ALA A 230 4.04 31.89 -10.28
CA ALA A 230 4.48 32.51 -11.53
C ALA A 230 3.76 31.93 -12.76
N GLY A 231 3.55 30.61 -12.80
CA GLY A 231 3.00 29.89 -13.95
C GLY A 231 1.47 29.84 -14.03
N TYR A 232 0.78 29.82 -12.89
CA TYR A 232 -0.66 29.60 -12.79
C TYR A 232 -1.43 30.78 -12.19
N GLU A 233 -2.72 30.87 -12.51
CA GLU A 233 -3.69 31.76 -11.87
C GLU A 233 -4.10 31.17 -10.52
N VAL A 234 -3.25 31.42 -9.51
CA VAL A 234 -3.43 30.93 -8.14
C VAL A 234 -3.18 32.04 -7.14
N GLU A 235 -4.00 32.09 -6.10
CA GLU A 235 -3.76 32.92 -4.92
C GLU A 235 -2.93 32.14 -3.91
N VAL A 236 -1.87 32.77 -3.39
CA VAL A 236 -1.02 32.15 -2.36
C VAL A 236 -1.20 32.88 -1.05
N ARG A 237 -1.65 32.17 -0.02
CA ARG A 237 -1.80 32.66 1.35
C ARG A 237 -0.86 31.90 2.28
N ARG A 238 -0.28 32.61 3.24
CA ARG A 238 0.47 32.01 4.34
C ARG A 238 -0.32 32.21 5.61
N GLU A 239 -0.76 31.11 6.18
CA GLU A 239 -1.61 31.04 7.36
C GLU A 239 -0.83 30.38 8.48
N ARG A 240 -1.27 30.58 9.72
CA ARG A 240 -0.79 29.81 10.86
C ARG A 240 -1.95 29.05 11.46
N ASP A 241 -1.74 27.78 11.75
CA ASP A 241 -2.73 27.00 12.48
C ASP A 241 -2.83 27.46 13.95
N GLU A 242 -3.74 26.84 14.70
CA GLU A 242 -3.93 27.13 16.13
C GLU A 242 -2.66 26.85 16.97
N GLY A 243 -1.77 25.98 16.49
CA GLY A 243 -0.47 25.67 17.09
C GLY A 243 0.66 26.61 16.67
N GLY A 244 0.40 27.57 15.77
CA GLY A 244 1.38 28.49 15.23
C GLY A 244 2.26 27.92 14.11
N ALA A 245 1.98 26.71 13.63
CA ALA A 245 2.66 26.11 12.49
C ALA A 245 2.24 26.80 11.19
N GLU A 246 3.20 27.05 10.31
CA GLU A 246 2.95 27.70 9.03
C GLU A 246 2.25 26.73 8.06
N CYS A 247 1.23 27.23 7.37
CA CYS A 247 0.56 26.55 6.28
C CYS A 247 0.50 27.48 5.07
N ILE A 248 0.96 26.99 3.92
CA ILE A 248 0.95 27.70 2.65
C ILE A 248 -0.22 27.16 1.83
N VAL A 249 -1.23 27.98 1.59
CA VAL A 249 -2.42 27.62 0.82
C VAL A 249 -2.30 28.21 -0.58
N LEU A 250 -2.37 27.35 -1.59
CA LEU A 250 -2.43 27.68 -3.00
C LEU A 250 -3.85 27.43 -3.50
N ASP A 251 -4.59 28.50 -3.73
CA ASP A 251 -6.03 28.51 -3.99
C ASP A 251 -6.32 28.97 -5.44
N PRO A 252 -6.52 28.03 -6.38
CA PRO A 252 -6.82 28.34 -7.76
C PRO A 252 -8.32 28.60 -7.96
N ALA A 253 -8.68 29.40 -8.96
CA ALA A 253 -10.10 29.58 -9.30
C ALA A 253 -10.76 28.30 -9.87
N VAL A 254 -9.94 27.41 -10.45
CA VAL A 254 -10.35 26.15 -11.07
C VAL A 254 -9.31 25.08 -10.76
N GLY A 255 -9.77 23.90 -10.34
CA GLY A 255 -8.90 22.77 -9.98
C GLY A 255 -8.84 22.53 -8.46
N ALA A 256 -8.01 21.58 -8.05
CA ALA A 256 -7.81 21.25 -6.65
C ALA A 256 -6.93 22.31 -5.96
N ALA A 257 -7.37 22.85 -4.83
CA ALA A 257 -6.48 23.64 -3.97
C ALA A 257 -5.38 22.73 -3.38
N ILE A 258 -4.22 23.33 -3.09
CA ILE A 258 -3.08 22.65 -2.44
C ILE A 258 -2.74 23.40 -1.15
N SER A 259 -2.62 22.67 -0.05
CA SER A 259 -2.08 23.19 1.21
C SER A 259 -0.76 22.48 1.53
N ILE A 260 0.29 23.26 1.84
CA ILE A 260 1.60 22.74 2.21
C ILE A 260 1.90 23.22 3.64
N ALA A 261 2.00 22.28 4.58
CA ALA A 261 2.36 22.56 5.96
C ALA A 261 3.74 21.97 6.27
N PRO A 262 4.80 22.80 6.30
CA PRO A 262 6.12 22.36 6.74
C PRO A 262 6.10 22.03 8.24
N MET A 263 6.36 20.77 8.58
CA MET A 263 6.37 20.25 9.95
C MET A 263 7.63 19.41 10.17
N PRO A 264 8.82 20.02 10.30
CA PRO A 264 10.09 19.29 10.34
C PRO A 264 10.07 18.10 11.32
N PRO A 265 10.56 16.91 10.90
CA PRO A 265 11.32 16.66 9.68
C PRO A 265 10.48 16.36 8.43
N VAL A 266 9.16 16.53 8.49
CA VAL A 266 8.25 16.25 7.38
C VAL A 266 7.58 17.50 6.80
N VAL A 267 6.97 17.35 5.64
CA VAL A 267 6.10 18.32 5.00
C VAL A 267 4.79 17.59 4.72
N ARG A 268 3.68 18.13 5.22
CA ARG A 268 2.35 17.65 4.87
C ARG A 268 1.87 18.39 3.64
N VAL A 269 1.41 17.64 2.65
CA VAL A 269 0.77 18.17 1.44
C VAL A 269 -0.67 17.67 1.42
N GLU A 270 -1.63 18.58 1.36
CA GLU A 270 -3.05 18.27 1.18
C GLU A 270 -3.48 18.81 -0.18
N ALA A 271 -4.33 18.06 -0.88
CA ALA A 271 -4.85 18.47 -2.18
C ALA A 271 -6.29 18.01 -2.38
N GLY A 272 -7.09 18.83 -3.07
CA GLY A 272 -8.49 18.48 -3.38
C GLY A 272 -9.35 18.47 -2.13
N ALA A 273 -10.13 17.39 -1.94
CA ALA A 273 -11.11 17.31 -0.87
C ALA A 273 -10.65 16.49 0.35
N LEU A 274 -9.92 15.39 0.13
CA LEU A 274 -9.56 14.41 1.17
C LEU A 274 -8.11 13.92 1.11
N PHE A 275 -7.42 14.10 -0.01
CA PHE A 275 -6.06 13.62 -0.16
C PHE A 275 -5.08 14.38 0.74
N HIS A 276 -4.24 13.61 1.41
CA HIS A 276 -3.06 14.11 2.11
C HIS A 276 -1.88 13.17 1.88
N ALA A 277 -0.69 13.73 1.88
CA ALA A 277 0.58 13.04 1.84
C ALA A 277 1.53 13.64 2.89
N ILE A 278 2.42 12.80 3.41
CA ILE A 278 3.52 13.19 4.28
C ILE A 278 4.82 12.91 3.53
N VAL A 279 5.70 13.90 3.45
CA VAL A 279 6.97 13.81 2.75
C VAL A 279 8.10 14.22 3.69
N PRO A 280 9.15 13.40 3.93
CA PRO A 280 9.34 12.04 3.42
C PRO A 280 8.24 11.08 3.87
N LEU A 281 8.10 9.96 3.16
CA LEU A 281 7.14 8.91 3.51
C LEU A 281 7.49 8.30 4.87
N CYS A 282 8.79 8.14 5.14
CA CYS A 282 9.28 7.60 6.39
C CYS A 282 10.63 8.20 6.80
N VAL A 283 10.72 8.61 8.06
CA VAL A 283 11.93 9.24 8.62
C VAL A 283 12.93 8.21 9.15
N CYS A 284 12.50 6.95 9.32
CA CYS A 284 13.36 5.93 9.93
C CYS A 284 14.58 5.59 9.08
N ASP A 285 15.61 5.07 9.77
CA ASP A 285 16.90 4.70 9.21
C ASP A 285 16.80 3.52 8.23
N ALA A 286 15.82 2.63 8.40
CA ALA A 286 15.60 1.47 7.53
C ALA A 286 15.12 1.86 6.12
N CYS A 287 14.25 2.87 6.00
CA CYS A 287 13.73 3.30 4.70
C CYS A 287 14.79 3.99 3.83
N ASP A 288 15.88 4.46 4.43
CA ASP A 288 17.04 5.05 3.73
C ASP A 288 16.69 6.21 2.79
N GLU A 289 15.57 6.89 3.04
CA GLU A 289 15.08 7.99 2.23
C GLU A 289 15.99 9.23 2.37
N THR A 290 16.17 9.94 1.26
CA THR A 290 17.02 11.13 1.12
C THR A 290 16.18 12.39 0.93
N ALA A 291 16.77 13.57 1.13
CA ALA A 291 16.11 14.83 0.78
C ALA A 291 15.78 14.90 -0.71
N GLU A 292 16.63 14.33 -1.57
CA GLU A 292 16.43 14.29 -3.02
C GLU A 292 15.23 13.42 -3.40
N SER A 293 15.14 12.20 -2.88
CA SER A 293 14.00 11.30 -3.16
C SER A 293 12.69 11.85 -2.58
N ALA A 294 12.74 12.48 -1.41
CA ALA A 294 11.59 13.16 -0.83
C ALA A 294 11.18 14.38 -1.68
N ALA A 295 12.14 15.14 -2.21
CA ALA A 295 11.88 16.24 -3.14
C ALA A 295 11.25 15.75 -4.45
N ASP A 296 11.74 14.64 -5.01
CA ASP A 296 11.14 14.02 -6.20
C ASP A 296 9.65 13.72 -5.97
N GLU A 297 9.31 13.19 -4.80
CA GLU A 297 7.95 12.83 -4.44
C GLU A 297 7.05 14.05 -4.22
N MET A 298 7.53 15.07 -3.50
CA MET A 298 6.79 16.32 -3.31
C MET A 298 6.54 17.05 -4.63
N GLU A 299 7.56 17.16 -5.48
CA GLU A 299 7.45 17.79 -6.80
C GLU A 299 6.45 17.05 -7.67
N ARG A 300 6.50 15.72 -7.68
CA ARG A 300 5.54 14.90 -8.41
C ARG A 300 4.12 15.21 -7.97
N ILE A 301 3.82 15.14 -6.67
CA ILE A 301 2.46 15.37 -6.16
C ILE A 301 2.00 16.77 -6.54
N VAL A 302 2.76 17.80 -6.19
CA VAL A 302 2.37 19.21 -6.33
C VAL A 302 2.21 19.61 -7.81
N LEU A 303 3.17 19.24 -8.68
CA LEU A 303 3.11 19.58 -10.10
C LEU A 303 2.03 18.78 -10.85
N SER A 304 1.79 17.52 -10.46
CA SER A 304 0.72 16.70 -11.05
C SER A 304 -0.66 17.26 -10.72
N VAL A 305 -0.89 17.68 -9.47
CA VAL A 305 -2.17 18.28 -9.07
C VAL A 305 -2.43 19.56 -9.85
N ALA A 306 -1.46 20.49 -9.88
CA ALA A 306 -1.62 21.77 -10.57
C ALA A 306 -1.87 21.60 -12.09
N SER A 307 -1.23 20.60 -12.71
CA SER A 307 -1.37 20.34 -14.15
C SER A 307 -2.62 19.55 -14.56
N GLY A 308 -3.49 19.17 -13.60
CA GLY A 308 -4.72 18.41 -13.84
C GLY A 308 -4.53 16.89 -13.87
N GLY A 309 -3.40 16.40 -13.41
CA GLY A 309 -3.06 14.98 -13.27
C GLY A 309 -3.57 14.34 -11.98
N PHE A 310 -4.48 14.98 -11.24
CA PHE A 310 -5.02 14.45 -9.98
C PHE A 310 -6.48 14.00 -10.10
N ARG A 311 -6.75 12.79 -9.63
CA ARG A 311 -8.08 12.19 -9.58
C ARG A 311 -8.39 11.79 -8.15
N GLU A 312 -9.61 12.10 -7.72
CA GLU A 312 -10.13 11.80 -6.41
C GLU A 312 -11.58 11.34 -6.52
N LYS A 313 -11.89 10.18 -5.95
CA LYS A 313 -13.24 9.61 -5.92
C LYS A 313 -13.58 9.16 -4.52
N TYR A 314 -14.75 9.58 -4.06
CA TYR A 314 -15.34 9.12 -2.82
C TYR A 314 -16.86 9.34 -2.84
N PRO A 315 -17.67 8.43 -2.29
CA PRO A 315 -17.30 7.10 -1.82
C PRO A 315 -17.11 6.11 -2.98
N VAL A 316 -16.11 5.23 -2.90
CA VAL A 316 -15.94 4.07 -3.79
C VAL A 316 -16.41 2.81 -3.08
N GLY A 317 -17.23 2.02 -3.77
CA GLY A 317 -17.71 0.74 -3.29
C GLY A 317 -18.58 0.80 -2.03
N ARG A 318 -18.89 -0.38 -1.50
CA ARG A 318 -19.74 -0.52 -0.30
C ARG A 318 -19.06 -0.04 0.97
N ARG A 319 -17.73 -0.09 1.02
CA ARG A 319 -16.93 0.37 2.17
C ARG A 319 -16.70 1.88 2.18
N ALA A 320 -17.20 2.60 1.18
CA ALA A 320 -17.02 4.03 1.02
C ALA A 320 -15.54 4.42 1.10
N TRP A 321 -14.71 3.78 0.28
CA TRP A 321 -13.29 4.08 0.19
C TRP A 321 -13.03 5.40 -0.52
N LEU A 322 -11.92 6.03 -0.16
CA LEU A 322 -11.29 7.08 -0.93
C LEU A 322 -10.38 6.42 -1.96
N TYR A 323 -10.58 6.76 -3.23
CA TYR A 323 -9.67 6.42 -4.32
C TYR A 323 -8.96 7.70 -4.77
N THR A 324 -7.64 7.65 -4.86
CA THR A 324 -6.82 8.73 -5.39
C THR A 324 -5.88 8.20 -6.45
N GLU A 325 -5.61 9.04 -7.44
CA GLU A 325 -4.65 8.74 -8.48
C GLU A 325 -3.93 10.02 -8.89
N VAL A 326 -2.61 9.94 -8.94
CA VAL A 326 -1.72 11.03 -9.33
C VAL A 326 -0.92 10.60 -10.55
N ARG A 327 -1.00 11.42 -11.61
CA ARG A 327 -0.29 11.22 -12.87
C ARG A 327 0.68 12.35 -13.10
N SER A 328 1.93 11.98 -13.33
CA SER A 328 2.98 12.93 -13.67
C SER A 328 2.65 13.65 -14.98
N PRO A 329 3.02 14.93 -15.14
CA PRO A 329 2.67 15.69 -16.33
C PRO A 329 3.24 15.13 -17.64
N ASP A 330 4.35 14.40 -17.57
CA ASP A 330 4.98 13.67 -18.68
C ASP A 330 4.30 12.33 -19.01
N GLY A 331 3.36 11.88 -18.17
CA GLY A 331 2.66 10.61 -18.29
C GLY A 331 3.49 9.38 -17.89
N GLU A 332 4.76 9.53 -17.50
CA GLU A 332 5.67 8.40 -17.27
C GLU A 332 5.40 7.69 -15.94
N ARG A 333 5.01 8.43 -14.90
CA ARG A 333 4.72 7.88 -13.57
C ARG A 333 3.25 8.09 -13.19
N ARG A 334 2.59 6.98 -12.88
CA ARG A 334 1.22 6.89 -12.37
C ARG A 334 1.22 6.16 -11.04
N GLU A 335 0.56 6.75 -10.05
CA GLU A 335 0.38 6.13 -8.75
C GLU A 335 -1.09 6.17 -8.35
N THR A 336 -1.59 5.04 -7.88
CA THR A 336 -2.97 4.85 -7.44
C THR A 336 -2.95 4.38 -5.99
N ALA A 337 -3.79 4.99 -5.17
CA ALA A 337 -4.05 4.55 -3.81
C ALA A 337 -5.56 4.43 -3.58
N ALA A 338 -5.95 3.43 -2.79
CA ALA A 338 -7.32 3.27 -2.33
C ALA A 338 -7.30 2.80 -0.88
N GLY A 339 -8.22 3.32 -0.07
CA GLY A 339 -8.30 2.97 1.33
C GLY A 339 -9.48 3.62 2.04
N PRO A 340 -9.62 3.38 3.35
CA PRO A 340 -10.64 4.08 4.13
C PRO A 340 -10.43 5.59 4.00
N ALA A 341 -11.53 6.33 3.81
CA ALA A 341 -11.46 7.77 3.88
C ALA A 341 -11.13 8.23 5.31
N PRO A 342 -10.59 9.46 5.47
CA PRO A 342 -10.42 10.07 6.78
C PRO A 342 -11.72 10.05 7.61
N GLU A 343 -11.59 10.19 8.93
CA GLU A 343 -12.77 10.33 9.79
C GLU A 343 -13.47 11.67 9.50
N LEU A 344 -14.65 11.60 8.87
CA LEU A 344 -15.47 12.76 8.52
C LEU A 344 -16.76 12.78 9.33
N THR A 345 -17.15 13.96 9.79
CA THR A 345 -18.51 14.20 10.29
C THR A 345 -19.54 13.94 9.18
N ALA A 346 -20.80 13.72 9.55
CA ALA A 346 -21.87 13.48 8.57
C ALA A 346 -22.01 14.63 7.56
N GLY A 347 -21.88 15.87 8.02
CA GLY A 347 -21.98 17.06 7.15
C GLY A 347 -20.78 17.23 6.22
N GLU A 348 -19.57 16.90 6.67
CA GLU A 348 -18.38 16.88 5.80
C GLU A 348 -18.50 15.80 4.74
N ARG A 349 -18.95 14.61 5.14
CA ARG A 349 -19.16 13.49 4.22
C ARG A 349 -20.13 13.83 3.09
N GLU A 350 -21.26 14.46 3.42
CA GLU A 350 -22.26 14.87 2.42
C GLU A 350 -21.68 15.93 1.46
N ARG A 351 -20.97 16.93 2.00
CA ARG A 351 -20.32 17.96 1.18
C ARG A 351 -19.27 17.40 0.23
N VAL A 352 -18.38 16.55 0.74
CA VAL A 352 -17.31 15.93 -0.05
C VAL A 352 -17.88 14.99 -1.11
N THR A 353 -18.87 14.17 -0.75
CA THR A 353 -19.55 13.29 -1.71
C THR A 353 -20.17 14.11 -2.83
N SER A 354 -20.87 15.20 -2.49
CA SER A 354 -21.49 16.07 -3.49
C SER A 354 -20.44 16.72 -4.41
N LEU A 355 -19.37 17.25 -3.83
CA LEU A 355 -18.26 17.88 -4.56
C LEU A 355 -17.61 16.90 -5.55
N LEU A 356 -17.18 15.73 -5.08
CA LEU A 356 -16.46 14.75 -5.90
C LEU A 356 -17.37 14.07 -6.94
N SER A 357 -18.68 13.94 -6.66
CA SER A 357 -19.65 13.46 -7.65
C SER A 357 -19.83 14.42 -8.83
N GLY A 358 -19.51 15.70 -8.66
CA GLY A 358 -19.54 16.71 -9.71
C GLY A 358 -18.32 16.69 -10.63
N LEU A 359 -17.25 15.98 -10.27
CA LEU A 359 -16.04 15.88 -11.07
C LEU A 359 -16.21 14.87 -12.22
N ASP A 360 -15.70 15.22 -13.40
CA ASP A 360 -15.72 14.34 -14.57
C ASP A 360 -14.84 13.10 -14.33
N GLY A 361 -15.49 12.00 -13.96
CA GLY A 361 -14.82 10.75 -13.60
C GLY A 361 -13.89 10.89 -12.40
N GLY A 362 -14.13 11.86 -11.50
CA GLY A 362 -13.28 12.15 -10.34
C GLY A 362 -12.04 12.99 -10.63
N TRP A 363 -11.84 13.47 -11.86
CA TRP A 363 -10.65 14.26 -12.21
C TRP A 363 -10.82 15.70 -11.77
N TRP A 364 -9.83 16.20 -11.03
CA TRP A 364 -9.70 17.62 -10.76
C TRP A 364 -9.20 18.32 -12.03
N PRO A 365 -9.84 19.44 -12.45
CA PRO A 365 -9.35 20.24 -13.56
C PRO A 365 -7.92 20.76 -13.32
N ALA A 366 -7.18 20.97 -14.40
CA ALA A 366 -5.90 21.68 -14.32
C ALA A 366 -6.11 23.14 -13.91
N TRP A 367 -5.11 23.71 -13.24
CA TRP A 367 -5.10 25.11 -12.88
C TRP A 367 -4.97 25.98 -14.14
N PRO A 368 -5.67 27.11 -14.25
CA PRO A 368 -5.51 28.00 -15.38
C PRO A 368 -4.10 28.58 -15.41
N LEU A 369 -3.50 28.68 -16.60
CA LEU A 369 -2.21 29.35 -16.77
C LEU A 369 -2.37 30.85 -16.64
N ARG A 370 -1.40 31.48 -15.98
CA ARG A 370 -1.35 32.93 -15.90
C ARG A 370 -1.11 33.50 -17.30
N SER A 371 -2.01 34.36 -17.74
CA SER A 371 -1.84 35.11 -18.99
C SER A 371 -0.51 35.88 -18.94
N THR A 372 0.44 35.53 -19.80
CA THR A 372 1.63 36.36 -20.01
C THR A 372 1.19 37.60 -20.78
N SER A 373 1.02 38.72 -20.08
CA SER A 373 0.91 40.02 -20.74
C SER A 373 2.18 40.24 -21.56
N VAL A 374 2.06 40.14 -22.89
CA VAL A 374 3.12 40.45 -23.86
C VAL A 374 3.39 41.95 -23.88
#